data_AF-D5X2M6-F1
#
_entry.id   AF-D5X2M6-F1
#
_cell.length_a   1.000
_cell.length_b   1.000
_cell.length_c   1.000
_cell.angle_alpha   90.00
_cell.angle_beta   90.00
_cell.angle_gamma   90.00
#
_symmetry.space_group_name_H-M   'P 1'
#
loop_
_entity.id
_entity.type
_entity.pdbx_description
1 polymer ?
#
loop_
_entity_poly.entity_id
_entity_poly.type
_entity_poly.pdbx_seq_one_letter_code
_entity_poly.pdbx_strand_id
1 'polypeptide(L)'
;MIGFQAQNTPAWGRCPRSARSLHAAKSGRSSSDPVSGHSGGTVSVAPTCHMDSGSLYAVCCCFFHFVILPCGWFLILNKNLQNKSSGIPMLCGRTFTLKQVRTFELMAFLELRTPRDMLNKAKREHGRLSSDFNIDNVFNFFVTANHIRDYIEKTAAVDRDVVAAFCSSQAMLDCRDLCDKAKHLRLTRRADPVTHRWSGALGGAPLNALPLGGNGRWELWSDDRHVDIQQLAHVVLNSWDEFFELHGL
;
A
#
# COMPACT_ATOMS: atom_id res chain seq x y z
N MET A 1 -15.28 -18.53 36.86
CA MET A 1 -13.97 -17.88 36.63
C MET A 1 -13.40 -18.46 35.35
N ILE A 2 -13.45 -17.72 34.24
CA ILE A 2 -12.94 -18.17 32.93
C ILE A 2 -11.66 -17.37 32.70
N GLY A 3 -10.52 -18.07 32.72
CA GLY A 3 -9.20 -17.48 32.51
C GLY A 3 -8.99 -17.14 31.04
N PHE A 4 -8.69 -15.87 30.77
CA PHE A 4 -8.21 -15.41 29.47
C PHE A 4 -6.72 -15.76 29.34
N GLN A 5 -6.37 -16.67 28.43
CA GLN A 5 -4.99 -16.86 27.99
C GLN A 5 -4.66 -15.80 26.93
N ALA A 6 -3.72 -14.91 27.26
CA ALA A 6 -3.11 -13.99 26.32
C ALA A 6 -2.26 -14.77 25.31
N GLN A 7 -2.56 -14.63 24.02
CA GLN A 7 -1.72 -15.16 22.95
C GLN A 7 -0.55 -14.21 22.71
N ASN A 8 0.66 -14.74 22.86
CA ASN A 8 1.91 -14.05 22.58
C ASN A 8 2.01 -13.69 21.09
N THR A 9 2.00 -12.40 20.78
CA THR A 9 2.40 -11.89 19.46
C THR A 9 3.92 -12.00 19.29
N PRO A 10 4.45 -12.49 18.14
CA PRO A 10 5.87 -12.46 17.89
C PRO A 10 6.35 -11.02 17.69
N ALA A 11 7.34 -10.62 18.50
CA ALA A 11 8.03 -9.34 18.38
C ALA A 11 8.81 -9.30 17.06
N TRP A 12 8.31 -8.55 16.08
CA TRP A 12 9.09 -8.20 14.90
C TRP A 12 10.19 -7.23 15.32
N GLY A 13 11.43 -7.66 15.11
CA GLY A 13 12.64 -6.98 15.57
C GLY A 13 12.77 -5.57 15.04
N ARG A 14 13.24 -4.67 15.90
CA ARG A 14 13.69 -3.32 15.54
C ARG A 14 14.79 -3.42 14.50
N CYS A 15 14.61 -2.74 13.37
CA CYS A 15 15.66 -2.53 12.39
C CYS A 15 16.78 -1.68 13.02
N PRO A 16 18.06 -2.10 12.99
CA PRO A 16 19.14 -1.32 13.58
C PRO A 16 19.43 -0.07 12.74
N ARG A 17 19.34 1.10 13.38
CA ARG A 17 19.86 2.38 12.86
C ARG A 17 21.35 2.23 12.55
N SER A 18 21.72 2.28 11.26
CA SER A 18 23.11 2.47 10.86
C SER A 18 23.47 3.96 10.99
N ALA A 19 24.12 4.30 12.10
CA ALA A 19 24.80 5.58 12.23
C ALA A 19 26.03 5.60 11.30
N ARG A 20 25.93 6.32 10.18
CA ARG A 20 27.08 6.54 9.29
C ARG A 20 27.85 7.75 9.79
N SER A 21 28.93 7.48 10.52
CA SER A 21 29.93 8.46 10.95
C SER A 21 30.70 9.01 9.75
N LEU A 22 30.73 10.35 9.64
CA LEU A 22 31.60 11.10 8.75
C LEU A 22 33.04 11.05 9.31
N HIS A 23 33.94 10.36 8.60
CA HIS A 23 35.37 10.61 8.74
C HIS A 23 35.94 11.09 7.41
N ALA A 24 36.38 12.34 7.45
CA ALA A 24 37.29 12.94 6.51
C ALA A 24 38.70 12.36 6.71
N ALA A 25 39.38 12.01 5.61
CA ALA A 25 40.83 11.88 5.58
C ALA A 25 41.36 12.28 4.21
N LYS A 26 42.36 13.16 4.24
CA LYS A 26 42.96 13.91 3.15
C LYS A 26 44.46 13.70 3.23
N SER A 27 45.07 13.04 2.23
CA SER A 27 46.51 13.04 1.86
C SER A 27 46.74 11.86 0.89
N GLY A 28 47.44 11.90 -0.23
CA GLY A 28 48.42 12.83 -0.78
C GLY A 28 49.66 12.04 -1.25
N ARG A 29 49.96 12.04 -2.56
CA ARG A 29 51.25 11.67 -3.24
C ARG A 29 51.75 10.22 -3.02
N SER A 30 52.58 9.56 -3.85
CA SER A 30 53.41 9.90 -5.02
C SER A 30 53.86 8.60 -5.71
N SER A 31 54.28 8.74 -6.98
CA SER A 31 54.96 7.83 -7.90
C SER A 31 56.14 7.00 -7.34
N SER A 32 56.32 5.77 -7.88
CA SER A 32 57.53 5.33 -8.64
C SER A 32 57.46 3.83 -8.99
N ASP A 33 57.70 3.50 -10.28
CA ASP A 33 58.00 2.15 -10.84
C ASP A 33 59.38 1.61 -10.36
N PRO A 34 59.99 0.53 -10.91
CA PRO A 34 59.51 -0.68 -11.63
C PRO A 34 60.08 -1.99 -11.01
N VAL A 35 59.79 -3.18 -11.58
CA VAL A 35 60.77 -4.23 -11.98
C VAL A 35 60.08 -5.55 -12.36
N SER A 36 60.63 -6.12 -13.43
CA SER A 36 60.38 -7.34 -14.21
C SER A 36 60.38 -8.70 -13.50
N GLY A 37 59.66 -9.67 -14.09
CA GLY A 37 60.25 -11.00 -14.38
C GLY A 37 59.34 -12.22 -14.22
N HIS A 38 59.33 -13.07 -15.27
CA HIS A 38 58.96 -14.51 -15.31
C HIS A 38 57.45 -14.85 -15.30
N SER A 39 56.92 -15.86 -15.97
CA SER A 39 57.32 -16.74 -17.09
C SER A 39 56.16 -17.74 -17.25
N GLY A 40 55.72 -18.01 -18.48
CA GLY A 40 55.09 -19.29 -18.85
C GLY A 40 53.66 -19.57 -18.38
N GLY A 41 52.72 -19.59 -19.32
CA GLY A 41 51.37 -20.12 -19.09
C GLY A 41 50.42 -19.83 -20.24
N THR A 42 50.52 -20.59 -21.33
CA THR A 42 49.50 -20.62 -22.39
C THR A 42 48.20 -21.20 -21.83
N VAL A 43 47.25 -20.33 -21.52
CA VAL A 43 45.84 -20.70 -21.30
C VAL A 43 45.04 -20.11 -22.44
N SER A 44 44.33 -20.98 -23.15
CA SER A 44 43.36 -20.64 -24.19
C SER A 44 42.24 -19.81 -23.59
N VAL A 45 42.19 -18.52 -23.93
CA VAL A 45 41.10 -17.60 -23.54
C VAL A 45 40.22 -17.40 -24.76
N ALA A 46 38.98 -17.86 -24.67
CA ALA A 46 37.92 -17.57 -25.63
C ALA A 46 37.66 -16.05 -25.71
N PRO A 47 37.29 -15.51 -26.89
CA PRO A 47 37.02 -14.10 -27.05
C PRO A 47 35.80 -13.71 -26.21
N THR A 48 36.02 -13.00 -25.11
CA THR A 48 34.96 -12.27 -24.41
C THR A 48 34.82 -10.93 -25.09
N CYS A 49 33.66 -10.74 -25.74
CA CYS A 49 33.27 -9.50 -26.38
C CYS A 49 33.19 -8.40 -25.34
N HIS A 50 34.11 -7.45 -25.43
CA HIS A 50 34.03 -6.15 -24.76
C HIS A 50 32.96 -5.34 -25.49
N MET A 51 31.79 -5.16 -24.87
CA MET A 51 30.84 -4.13 -25.28
C MET A 51 30.98 -2.95 -24.32
N ASP A 52 31.80 -1.99 -24.73
CA ASP A 52 31.72 -0.61 -24.26
C ASP A 52 31.07 0.24 -25.37
N SER A 53 29.85 0.68 -25.09
CA SER A 53 29.13 1.81 -25.71
C SER A 53 27.80 1.86 -24.96
N GLY A 54 27.51 2.85 -24.12
CA GLY A 54 27.55 4.25 -24.50
C GLY A 54 26.29 4.55 -25.33
N SER A 55 25.34 5.22 -24.70
CA SER A 55 24.28 6.03 -25.34
C SER A 55 22.88 5.42 -25.52
N LEU A 56 21.92 6.23 -25.07
CA LEU A 56 20.48 6.27 -25.39
C LEU A 56 19.60 5.17 -24.79
N TYR A 57 19.34 5.30 -23.49
CA TYR A 57 18.02 4.92 -22.96
C TYR A 57 16.97 5.77 -23.67
N ALA A 58 16.38 5.19 -24.70
CA ALA A 58 15.12 5.65 -25.26
C ALA A 58 14.12 5.72 -24.11
N VAL A 59 13.75 6.95 -23.76
CA VAL A 59 12.58 7.24 -22.94
C VAL A 59 11.39 6.61 -23.66
N CYS A 60 11.03 5.41 -23.23
CA CYS A 60 9.79 4.77 -23.62
C CYS A 60 8.69 5.59 -22.95
N CYS A 61 8.27 6.66 -23.63
CA CYS A 61 7.04 7.36 -23.39
C CYS A 61 5.91 6.33 -23.54
N CYS A 62 5.60 5.61 -22.47
CA CYS A 62 4.30 5.00 -22.32
C CYS A 62 3.30 6.14 -22.36
N PHE A 63 2.73 6.35 -23.55
CA PHE A 63 1.47 7.03 -23.75
C PHE A 63 0.52 6.56 -22.66
N PHE A 64 0.30 7.41 -21.66
CA PHE A 64 -0.94 7.39 -20.91
C PHE A 64 -2.02 7.72 -21.95
N HIS A 65 -2.53 6.68 -22.61
CA HIS A 65 -3.88 6.73 -23.12
C HIS A 65 -4.75 7.03 -21.91
N PHE A 66 -5.17 8.28 -21.82
CA PHE A 66 -6.37 8.68 -21.09
C PHE A 66 -7.50 7.80 -21.60
N VAL A 67 -7.67 6.63 -20.99
CA VAL A 67 -8.96 5.97 -20.99
C VAL A 67 -9.81 6.86 -20.10
N ILE A 68 -10.45 7.83 -20.75
CA ILE A 68 -11.61 8.54 -20.23
C ILE A 68 -12.63 7.41 -19.98
N LEU A 69 -12.60 6.84 -18.77
CA LEU A 69 -13.67 5.99 -18.30
C LEU A 69 -14.93 6.87 -18.31
N PRO A 70 -15.95 6.54 -19.12
CA PRO A 70 -17.18 7.32 -19.12
C PRO A 70 -17.76 7.27 -17.70
N CYS A 71 -18.10 8.44 -17.16
CA CYS A 71 -18.66 8.67 -15.82
C CYS A 71 -20.03 7.99 -15.56
N GLY A 72 -20.39 6.94 -16.30
CA GLY A 72 -21.67 6.24 -16.23
C GLY A 72 -21.79 5.18 -15.13
N TRP A 73 -20.70 4.74 -14.49
CA TRP A 73 -20.78 3.65 -13.50
C TRP A 73 -21.06 4.11 -12.05
N PHE A 74 -21.01 5.41 -11.75
CA PHE A 74 -21.13 5.89 -10.36
C PHE A 74 -22.57 6.18 -9.88
N LEU A 75 -23.61 5.85 -10.65
CA LEU A 75 -25.02 6.18 -10.30
C LEU A 75 -25.89 4.99 -9.86
N ILE A 76 -25.34 3.78 -9.67
CA ILE A 76 -26.15 2.57 -9.36
C ILE A 76 -26.10 2.14 -7.88
N LEU A 77 -25.53 2.93 -6.96
CA LEU A 77 -25.38 2.51 -5.55
C LEU A 77 -26.15 3.31 -4.49
N ASN A 78 -27.19 4.09 -4.83
CA ASN A 78 -28.01 4.68 -3.76
C ASN A 78 -29.48 4.96 -4.12
N LYS A 79 -30.25 3.90 -4.37
CA LYS A 79 -31.73 3.98 -4.50
C LYS A 79 -32.49 3.62 -3.20
N ASN A 80 -31.82 3.34 -2.09
CA ASN A 80 -32.46 2.80 -0.88
C ASN A 80 -32.73 3.81 0.25
N LEU A 81 -32.58 5.12 0.02
CA LEU A 81 -32.76 6.16 1.06
C LEU A 81 -33.96 7.10 0.86
N GLN A 82 -34.81 6.92 -0.14
CA GLN A 82 -35.88 7.89 -0.47
C GLN A 82 -37.27 7.61 0.15
N ASN A 83 -37.49 6.50 0.86
CA ASN A 83 -38.86 6.08 1.26
C ASN A 83 -39.26 6.30 2.73
N LYS A 84 -38.65 7.22 3.49
CA LYS A 84 -38.98 7.39 4.92
C LYS A 84 -39.26 8.81 5.42
N SER A 85 -39.69 9.74 4.57
CA SER A 85 -40.10 11.07 5.06
C SER A 85 -41.42 11.55 4.45
N SER A 86 -42.53 10.97 4.91
CA SER A 86 -43.85 11.59 4.78
C SER A 86 -44.57 11.57 6.12
N GLY A 87 -44.73 12.76 6.71
CA GLY A 87 -45.61 12.98 7.86
C GLY A 87 -44.94 13.63 9.07
N ILE A 88 -44.67 14.94 9.02
CA ILE A 88 -44.61 15.77 10.24
C ILE A 88 -45.41 17.06 9.97
N PRO A 89 -46.40 17.40 10.83
CA PRO A 89 -47.21 18.61 10.67
C PRO A 89 -46.44 19.88 11.07
N MET A 90 -46.79 20.97 10.38
CA MET A 90 -46.39 22.35 10.67
C MET A 90 -46.84 22.75 12.08
N LEU A 91 -45.89 23.09 12.95
CA LEU A 91 -46.14 23.97 14.09
C LEU A 91 -45.07 25.06 14.17
N CYS A 92 -45.59 26.28 14.24
CA CYS A 92 -44.94 27.57 14.38
C CYS A 92 -44.53 27.82 15.84
N GLY A 93 -43.34 28.39 16.08
CA GLY A 93 -43.02 29.03 17.36
C GLY A 93 -41.60 28.81 17.92
N ARG A 94 -40.63 29.60 17.43
CA ARG A 94 -39.37 30.05 18.05
C ARG A 94 -38.83 29.31 19.31
N THR A 95 -37.68 28.63 19.15
CA THR A 95 -36.46 28.95 19.92
C THR A 95 -35.23 28.51 19.10
N PHE A 96 -34.37 29.46 18.77
CA PHE A 96 -33.17 29.27 17.96
C PHE A 96 -32.06 28.66 18.83
N THR A 97 -31.92 27.33 18.85
CA THR A 97 -30.66 26.69 19.25
C THR A 97 -29.72 26.71 18.06
N LEU A 98 -28.77 27.64 18.07
CA LEU A 98 -27.61 27.63 17.17
C LEU A 98 -26.82 26.34 17.40
N LYS A 99 -27.16 25.29 16.65
CA LYS A 99 -26.33 24.09 16.53
C LYS A 99 -25.15 24.45 15.65
N GLN A 100 -24.18 25.07 16.29
CA GLN A 100 -22.95 25.59 15.73
C GLN A 100 -22.18 24.46 15.01
N VAL A 101 -22.09 24.63 13.69
CA VAL A 101 -20.97 24.27 12.81
C VAL A 101 -20.54 22.79 12.81
N ARG A 102 -21.13 22.02 11.89
CA ARG A 102 -20.44 20.92 11.19
C ARG A 102 -20.48 21.11 9.66
N THR A 103 -20.45 22.35 9.21
CA THR A 103 -20.52 22.69 7.77
C THR A 103 -19.16 22.86 7.10
N PHE A 104 -18.03 22.74 7.82
CA PHE A 104 -16.70 22.75 7.20
C PHE A 104 -16.21 21.38 6.70
N GLU A 105 -16.84 20.26 7.08
CA GLU A 105 -16.41 18.92 6.65
C GLU A 105 -17.00 18.48 5.30
N LEU A 106 -18.10 19.07 4.84
CA LEU A 106 -18.83 18.57 3.66
C LEU A 106 -18.33 19.15 2.32
N MET A 107 -17.64 20.29 2.30
CA MET A 107 -17.05 20.83 1.06
C MET A 107 -15.64 20.31 0.77
N ALA A 108 -14.98 19.68 1.75
CA ALA A 108 -13.67 19.04 1.58
C ALA A 108 -13.76 17.58 1.07
N PHE A 109 -14.97 17.06 0.79
CA PHE A 109 -15.18 15.64 0.50
C PHE A 109 -14.47 15.14 -0.77
N LEU A 110 -14.14 16.03 -1.71
CA LEU A 110 -13.51 15.69 -2.99
C LEU A 110 -12.13 16.31 -3.19
N GLU A 111 -11.66 17.16 -2.28
CA GLU A 111 -10.38 17.84 -2.42
C GLU A 111 -9.26 17.00 -1.82
N LEU A 112 -9.02 15.82 -2.38
CA LEU A 112 -7.78 15.10 -2.15
C LEU A 112 -6.68 15.88 -2.87
N ARG A 113 -6.03 16.81 -2.16
CA ARG A 113 -5.01 17.71 -2.74
C ARG A 113 -3.60 17.29 -2.32
N THR A 114 -3.45 16.83 -1.10
CA THR A 114 -2.15 16.51 -0.50
C THR A 114 -1.98 15.01 -0.27
N PRO A 115 -0.74 14.50 -0.16
CA PRO A 115 -0.49 13.13 0.28
C PRO A 115 -1.14 12.82 1.64
N ARG A 116 -1.15 13.80 2.55
CA ARG A 116 -1.75 13.69 3.88
C ARG A 116 -3.27 13.46 3.81
N ASP A 117 -3.96 14.12 2.88
CA ASP A 117 -5.38 13.89 2.63
C ASP A 117 -5.65 12.45 2.18
N MET A 118 -4.77 11.89 1.35
CA MET A 118 -4.89 10.51 0.88
C MET A 118 -4.65 9.49 2.01
N LEU A 119 -3.67 9.74 2.89
CA LEU A 119 -3.45 8.93 4.08
C LEU A 119 -4.67 8.99 5.02
N ASN A 120 -5.22 10.18 5.25
CA ASN A 120 -6.43 10.35 6.05
C ASN A 120 -7.63 9.61 5.44
N LYS A 121 -7.72 9.56 4.10
CA LYS A 121 -8.72 8.73 3.41
C LYS A 121 -8.47 7.25 3.65
N ALA A 122 -7.24 6.76 3.51
CA ALA A 122 -6.91 5.36 3.77
C ALA A 122 -7.27 4.95 5.21
N LYS A 123 -7.05 5.82 6.21
CA LYS A 123 -7.50 5.59 7.60
C LYS A 123 -9.01 5.40 7.71
N ARG A 124 -9.81 6.20 7.00
CA ARG A 124 -11.28 6.05 6.97
C ARG A 124 -11.71 4.74 6.33
N GLU A 125 -11.10 4.37 5.20
CA GLU A 125 -11.40 3.11 4.52
C GLU A 125 -10.97 1.89 5.36
N HIS A 126 -9.86 1.98 6.09
CA HIS A 126 -9.45 0.96 7.06
C HIS A 126 -10.46 0.80 8.19
N GLY A 127 -11.00 1.92 8.71
CA GLY A 127 -12.07 1.90 9.71
C GLY A 127 -13.32 1.17 9.20
N ARG A 128 -13.73 1.44 7.96
CA ARG A 128 -14.86 0.74 7.31
C ARG A 128 -14.59 -0.75 7.15
N LEU A 129 -13.40 -1.10 6.63
CA LEU A 129 -12.95 -2.49 6.47
C LEU A 129 -12.95 -3.26 7.78
N SER A 130 -12.51 -2.63 8.88
CA SER A 130 -12.49 -3.24 10.21
C SER A 130 -13.90 -3.43 10.78
N SER A 131 -14.83 -2.51 10.47
CA SER A 131 -16.21 -2.58 10.93
C SER A 131 -17.09 -3.55 10.14
N ASP A 132 -16.88 -3.63 8.83
CA ASP A 132 -17.65 -4.47 7.91
C ASP A 132 -16.72 -5.04 6.85
N PHE A 133 -16.41 -6.33 6.98
CA PHE A 133 -15.47 -7.00 6.11
C PHE A 133 -16.17 -7.53 4.85
N ASN A 134 -16.14 -6.73 3.78
CA ASN A 134 -16.68 -7.08 2.47
C ASN A 134 -15.68 -6.70 1.35
N ILE A 135 -15.91 -7.24 0.15
CA ILE A 135 -14.99 -7.06 -0.99
C ILE A 135 -14.85 -5.60 -1.43
N ASP A 136 -15.92 -4.80 -1.32
CA ASP A 136 -15.89 -3.39 -1.70
C ASP A 136 -15.02 -2.58 -0.73
N ASN A 137 -15.10 -2.87 0.56
CA ASN A 137 -14.26 -2.23 1.57
C ASN A 137 -12.78 -2.65 1.43
N VAL A 138 -12.51 -3.91 1.09
CA VAL A 138 -11.15 -4.38 0.77
C VAL A 138 -10.62 -3.60 -0.44
N PHE A 139 -11.38 -3.55 -1.53
CA PHE A 139 -11.03 -2.79 -2.74
C PHE A 139 -10.73 -1.33 -2.44
N ASN A 140 -11.68 -0.65 -1.78
CA ASN A 140 -11.58 0.78 -1.47
C ASN A 140 -10.33 1.10 -0.65
N PHE A 141 -10.01 0.27 0.36
CA PHE A 141 -8.82 0.44 1.18
C PHE A 141 -7.53 0.27 0.36
N PHE A 142 -7.31 -0.89 -0.28
CA PHE A 142 -6.02 -1.18 -0.93
C PHE A 142 -5.76 -0.29 -2.14
N VAL A 143 -6.80 0.09 -2.90
CA VAL A 143 -6.67 1.08 -3.98
C VAL A 143 -6.27 2.44 -3.42
N THR A 144 -6.94 2.89 -2.35
CA THR A 144 -6.62 4.19 -1.72
C THR A 144 -5.19 4.19 -1.16
N ALA A 145 -4.80 3.15 -0.42
CA ALA A 145 -3.48 3.03 0.16
C ALA A 145 -2.37 2.99 -0.91
N ASN A 146 -2.56 2.23 -1.99
CA ASN A 146 -1.60 2.18 -3.09
C ASN A 146 -1.44 3.54 -3.81
N HIS A 147 -2.50 4.36 -3.86
CA HIS A 147 -2.46 5.70 -4.49
C HIS A 147 -1.77 6.77 -3.63
N ILE A 148 -1.42 6.50 -2.36
CA ILE A 148 -0.65 7.45 -1.54
C ILE A 148 0.68 7.77 -2.22
N ARG A 149 1.39 6.77 -2.76
CA ARG A 149 2.67 6.97 -3.47
C ARG A 149 2.53 7.94 -4.64
N ASP A 150 1.44 7.83 -5.41
CA ASP A 150 1.23 8.63 -6.62
C ASP A 150 1.08 10.11 -6.25
N TYR A 151 0.49 10.41 -5.09
CA TYR A 151 0.38 11.77 -4.56
C TYR A 151 1.73 12.30 -4.09
N ILE A 152 2.55 11.48 -3.43
CA ILE A 152 3.91 11.86 -3.00
C ILE A 152 4.78 12.17 -4.23
N GLU A 153 4.77 11.30 -5.23
CA GLU A 153 5.52 11.49 -6.47
C GLU A 153 5.07 12.73 -7.23
N LYS A 154 3.76 12.96 -7.35
CA LYS A 154 3.21 14.12 -8.05
C LYS A 154 3.54 15.45 -7.36
N THR A 155 3.61 15.45 -6.04
CA THR A 155 3.93 16.65 -5.25
C THR A 155 5.44 16.83 -5.02
N ALA A 156 6.25 15.85 -5.41
CA ALA A 156 7.69 15.80 -5.15
C ALA A 156 8.03 16.07 -3.67
N ALA A 157 7.18 15.62 -2.75
CA ALA A 157 7.33 15.89 -1.31
C ALA A 157 8.48 15.09 -0.68
N VAL A 158 8.83 13.94 -1.26
CA VAL A 158 9.97 13.10 -0.88
C VAL A 158 10.70 12.66 -2.15
N ASP A 159 12.01 12.44 -2.03
CA ASP A 159 12.82 11.90 -3.12
C ASP A 159 12.26 10.57 -3.64
N ARG A 160 12.27 10.39 -4.96
CA ARG A 160 11.64 9.25 -5.63
C ARG A 160 12.31 7.93 -5.27
N ASP A 161 13.63 7.90 -5.09
CA ASP A 161 14.35 6.67 -4.77
C ASP A 161 14.02 6.20 -3.35
N VAL A 162 13.77 7.13 -2.44
CA VAL A 162 13.31 6.84 -1.07
C VAL A 162 11.91 6.23 -1.08
N VAL A 163 10.98 6.80 -1.85
CA VAL A 163 9.61 6.26 -2.00
C VAL A 163 9.65 4.88 -2.67
N ALA A 164 10.48 4.69 -3.69
CA ALA A 164 10.65 3.42 -4.37
C ALA A 164 11.21 2.33 -3.45
N ALA A 165 12.23 2.66 -2.64
CA ALA A 165 12.77 1.75 -1.64
C ALA A 165 11.72 1.35 -0.59
N PHE A 166 10.92 2.30 -0.10
CA PHE A 166 9.81 2.02 0.82
C PHE A 166 8.76 1.08 0.19
N CYS A 167 8.35 1.37 -1.04
CA CYS A 167 7.37 0.58 -1.79
C CYS A 167 7.88 -0.81 -2.20
N SER A 168 9.18 -1.08 -2.04
CA SER A 168 9.79 -2.40 -2.28
C SER A 168 9.64 -3.37 -1.11
N SER A 169 9.11 -2.90 0.04
CA SER A 169 8.78 -3.78 1.16
C SER A 169 7.65 -4.75 0.80
N GLN A 170 7.71 -5.97 1.36
CA GLN A 170 6.78 -7.04 0.96
C GLN A 170 5.30 -6.66 1.20
N ALA A 171 4.98 -5.99 2.30
CA ALA A 171 3.62 -5.54 2.58
C ALA A 171 3.09 -4.55 1.51
N MET A 172 3.97 -3.67 1.00
CA MET A 172 3.63 -2.73 -0.06
C MET A 172 3.49 -3.43 -1.42
N LEU A 173 4.30 -4.45 -1.69
CA LEU A 173 4.15 -5.28 -2.88
C LEU A 173 2.82 -6.04 -2.85
N ASP A 174 2.46 -6.66 -1.72
CA ASP A 174 1.18 -7.37 -1.57
C ASP A 174 -0.01 -6.40 -1.67
N CYS A 175 0.12 -5.17 -1.12
CA CYS A 175 -0.86 -4.09 -1.30
C CYS A 175 -1.04 -3.72 -2.78
N ARG A 176 0.07 -3.61 -3.54
CA ARG A 176 0.04 -3.31 -4.97
C ARG A 176 -0.64 -4.43 -5.75
N ASP A 177 -0.32 -5.67 -5.45
CA ASP A 177 -0.88 -6.84 -6.12
C ASP A 177 -2.40 -6.96 -5.88
N LEU A 178 -2.88 -6.69 -4.66
CA LEU A 178 -4.31 -6.60 -4.38
C LEU A 178 -5.00 -5.48 -5.16
N CYS A 179 -4.39 -4.29 -5.23
CA CYS A 179 -4.90 -3.17 -6.01
C CYS A 179 -4.97 -3.49 -7.51
N ASP A 180 -3.90 -4.03 -8.08
CA ASP A 180 -3.80 -4.37 -9.50
C ASP A 180 -4.76 -5.50 -9.86
N LYS A 181 -4.84 -6.56 -9.04
CA LYS A 181 -5.78 -7.66 -9.23
C LYS A 181 -7.23 -7.17 -9.19
N ALA A 182 -7.56 -6.27 -8.29
CA ALA A 182 -8.93 -5.77 -8.18
C ALA A 182 -9.32 -4.83 -9.33
N LYS A 183 -8.34 -4.12 -9.95
CA LYS A 183 -8.57 -3.29 -11.14
C LYS A 183 -8.58 -4.08 -12.45
N HIS A 184 -7.71 -5.08 -12.57
CA HIS A 184 -7.43 -5.76 -13.84
C HIS A 184 -7.89 -7.21 -13.89
N LEU A 185 -8.43 -7.75 -12.79
CA LEU A 185 -8.84 -9.14 -12.59
C LEU A 185 -7.71 -10.19 -12.71
N ARG A 186 -6.57 -9.84 -13.29
CA ARG A 186 -5.36 -10.67 -13.43
C ARG A 186 -4.10 -9.83 -13.25
N LEU A 187 -3.11 -10.39 -12.57
CA LEU A 187 -1.76 -9.81 -12.54
C LEU A 187 -0.95 -10.20 -13.76
N THR A 188 -0.15 -9.27 -14.28
CA THR A 188 0.71 -9.48 -15.45
C THR A 188 2.20 -9.52 -15.12
N ARG A 189 2.62 -9.04 -13.94
CA ARG A 189 4.03 -8.81 -13.60
C ARG A 189 4.60 -9.77 -12.53
N ARG A 190 3.74 -10.44 -11.78
CA ARG A 190 4.08 -11.41 -10.72
C ARG A 190 3.16 -12.63 -10.84
N ALA A 191 3.54 -13.73 -10.17
CA ALA A 191 2.63 -14.85 -10.00
C ALA A 191 1.31 -14.35 -9.41
N ASP A 192 0.18 -14.76 -10.01
CA ASP A 192 -1.12 -14.26 -9.60
C ASP A 192 -1.48 -14.84 -8.22
N PRO A 193 -1.57 -14.01 -7.16
CA PRO A 193 -1.84 -14.52 -5.83
C PRO A 193 -3.28 -14.98 -5.77
N VAL A 194 -3.53 -16.10 -5.10
CA VAL A 194 -4.88 -16.65 -4.97
C VAL A 194 -5.52 -16.07 -3.71
N THR A 195 -6.76 -15.61 -3.82
CA THR A 195 -7.52 -15.13 -2.66
C THR A 195 -8.50 -16.20 -2.23
N HIS A 196 -8.36 -16.68 -1.00
CA HIS A 196 -9.28 -17.65 -0.41
C HIS A 196 -10.21 -16.95 0.58
N ARG A 197 -11.49 -17.27 0.49
CA ARG A 197 -12.49 -16.89 1.50
C ARG A 197 -12.88 -18.12 2.29
N TRP A 198 -12.53 -18.13 3.55
CA TRP A 198 -12.99 -19.13 4.51
C TRP A 198 -14.30 -18.67 5.13
N SER A 199 -15.25 -19.59 5.31
CA SER A 199 -16.48 -19.31 6.05
C SER A 199 -16.58 -20.21 7.27
N GLY A 200 -17.01 -19.65 8.41
CA GLY A 200 -17.26 -20.39 9.63
C GLY A 200 -18.54 -21.25 9.60
N ALA A 201 -19.19 -21.37 8.43
CA ALA A 201 -20.30 -22.29 8.21
C ALA A 201 -19.79 -23.74 8.22
N LEU A 202 -20.64 -24.67 8.65
CA LEU A 202 -20.29 -26.09 8.71
C LEU A 202 -19.76 -26.57 7.34
N GLY A 203 -18.50 -27.05 7.29
CA GLY A 203 -17.84 -27.50 6.06
C GLY A 203 -17.12 -26.41 5.24
N GLY A 204 -17.12 -25.15 5.69
CA GLY A 204 -16.52 -24.01 4.99
C GLY A 204 -15.05 -23.72 5.32
N ALA A 205 -14.47 -24.40 6.32
CA ALA A 205 -13.08 -24.30 6.73
C ALA A 205 -12.61 -25.64 7.35
N PRO A 206 -11.29 -25.94 7.37
CA PRO A 206 -10.77 -27.10 8.09
C PRO A 206 -11.21 -27.10 9.56
N LEU A 207 -11.41 -28.29 10.15
CA LEU A 207 -11.76 -28.41 11.57
C LEU A 207 -10.72 -27.63 12.42
N ASN A 208 -11.21 -26.76 13.32
CA ASN A 208 -10.45 -25.82 14.15
C ASN A 208 -9.75 -24.64 13.43
N ALA A 209 -9.91 -24.45 12.12
CA ALA A 209 -9.32 -23.28 11.44
C ALA A 209 -10.07 -21.98 11.78
N LEU A 210 -11.38 -22.05 12.05
CA LEU A 210 -12.21 -20.93 12.47
C LEU A 210 -13.11 -21.33 13.64
N PRO A 211 -13.41 -20.41 14.58
CA PRO A 211 -14.44 -20.65 15.58
C PRO A 211 -15.79 -20.89 14.89
N LEU A 212 -16.58 -21.83 15.43
CA LEU A 212 -17.93 -22.11 14.93
C LEU A 212 -18.77 -20.82 14.99
N GLY A 213 -19.30 -20.40 13.85
CA GLY A 213 -20.03 -19.13 13.73
C GLY A 213 -19.14 -17.88 13.64
N GLY A 214 -17.82 -18.03 13.46
CA GLY A 214 -16.90 -16.92 13.24
C GLY A 214 -17.15 -16.19 11.92
N ASN A 215 -16.79 -14.91 11.90
CA ASN A 215 -16.77 -14.12 10.67
C ASN A 215 -15.81 -14.75 9.65
N GLY A 216 -16.18 -14.71 8.38
CA GLY A 216 -15.32 -15.27 7.32
C GLY A 216 -13.97 -14.57 7.28
N ARG A 217 -12.90 -15.34 7.06
CA ARG A 217 -11.53 -14.82 6.90
C ARG A 217 -11.19 -14.78 5.42
N TRP A 218 -10.47 -13.75 5.01
CA TRP A 218 -9.90 -13.69 3.67
C TRP A 218 -8.39 -13.74 3.75
N GLU A 219 -7.80 -14.60 2.94
CA GLU A 219 -6.38 -14.83 2.90
C GLU A 219 -5.86 -14.59 1.49
N LEU A 220 -4.72 -13.92 1.41
CA LEU A 220 -3.92 -13.80 0.21
C LEU A 220 -2.83 -14.87 0.24
N TRP A 221 -2.80 -15.71 -0.79
CA TRP A 221 -1.78 -16.73 -0.99
C TRP A 221 -0.88 -16.25 -2.11
N SER A 222 0.36 -15.93 -1.78
CA SER A 222 1.37 -15.50 -2.75
C SER A 222 2.64 -16.31 -2.50
N ASP A 223 3.06 -17.06 -3.52
CA ASP A 223 4.15 -18.03 -3.40
C ASP A 223 3.85 -19.03 -2.25
N ASP A 224 4.72 -19.12 -1.24
CA ASP A 224 4.53 -19.98 -0.05
C ASP A 224 4.05 -19.20 1.19
N ARG A 225 3.54 -17.97 1.00
CA ARG A 225 3.08 -17.10 2.08
C ARG A 225 1.56 -17.03 2.13
N HIS A 226 1.04 -17.12 3.35
CA HIS A 226 -0.36 -16.87 3.66
C HIS A 226 -0.46 -15.59 4.48
N VAL A 227 -1.21 -14.63 3.97
CA VAL A 227 -1.39 -13.33 4.61
C VAL A 227 -2.88 -13.08 4.85
N ASP A 228 -3.25 -12.87 6.11
CA ASP A 228 -4.59 -12.39 6.46
C ASP A 228 -4.78 -10.96 5.94
N ILE A 229 -5.85 -10.72 5.18
CA ILE A 229 -6.07 -9.43 4.51
C ILE A 229 -6.31 -8.29 5.50
N GLN A 230 -6.97 -8.54 6.64
CA GLN A 230 -7.17 -7.51 7.67
C GLN A 230 -5.84 -7.14 8.31
N GLN A 231 -5.02 -8.15 8.64
CA GLN A 231 -3.68 -7.93 9.20
C GLN A 231 -2.79 -7.17 8.21
N LEU A 232 -2.83 -7.54 6.92
CA LEU A 232 -2.09 -6.81 5.89
C LEU A 232 -2.53 -5.34 5.81
N ALA A 233 -3.83 -5.07 5.86
CA ALA A 233 -4.34 -3.70 5.83
C ALA A 233 -3.81 -2.86 7.00
N HIS A 234 -3.76 -3.44 8.20
CA HIS A 234 -3.20 -2.79 9.37
C HIS A 234 -1.70 -2.50 9.21
N VAL A 235 -0.91 -3.49 8.76
CA VAL A 235 0.54 -3.33 8.52
C VAL A 235 0.81 -2.24 7.49
N VAL A 236 0.08 -2.25 6.37
CA VAL A 236 0.21 -1.24 5.32
C VAL A 236 -0.08 0.16 5.84
N LEU A 237 -1.16 0.33 6.61
CA LEU A 237 -1.53 1.62 7.16
C LEU A 237 -0.47 2.15 8.15
N ASN A 238 -0.01 1.31 9.07
CA ASN A 238 1.01 1.69 10.03
C ASN A 238 2.34 2.05 9.34
N SER A 239 2.75 1.28 8.32
CA SER A 239 3.96 1.59 7.54
C SER A 239 3.85 2.95 6.84
N TRP A 240 2.68 3.32 6.34
CA TRP A 240 2.47 4.67 5.79
C TRP A 240 2.48 5.75 6.87
N ASP A 241 1.86 5.53 8.02
CA ASP A 241 1.91 6.49 9.13
C ASP A 241 3.35 6.74 9.58
N GLU A 242 4.14 5.69 9.81
CA GLU A 242 5.56 5.78 10.15
C GLU A 242 6.38 6.52 9.09
N PHE A 243 6.12 6.24 7.81
CA PHE A 243 6.78 6.95 6.70
C PHE A 243 6.47 8.45 6.72
N PHE A 244 5.20 8.82 6.92
CA PHE A 244 4.79 10.23 6.97
C PHE A 244 5.35 10.97 8.19
N GLU A 245 5.44 10.29 9.34
CA GLU A 245 6.06 10.84 10.54
C GLU A 245 7.57 11.04 10.34
N LEU A 246 8.26 10.05 9.76
CA LEU A 246 9.70 10.10 9.50
C LEU A 246 10.10 11.25 8.57
N HIS A 247 9.27 11.54 7.56
CA HIS A 247 9.55 12.54 6.53
C HIS A 247 8.87 13.90 6.77
N GLY A 248 8.07 14.04 7.84
CA GLY A 248 7.42 15.30 8.18
C GLY A 248 6.37 15.77 7.16
N LEU A 249 5.59 14.84 6.60
CA LEU A 249 4.56 15.09 5.58
C LEU A 249 3.22 15.57 6.16
#